data_AF-W6U058-F1
#
_entry.id   AF-W6U058-F1
#
_cell.length_a   1.000
_cell.length_b   1.000
_cell.length_c   1.000
_cell.angle_alpha   90.00
_cell.angle_beta   90.00
_cell.angle_gamma   90.00
#
_symmetry.space_group_name_H-M   'P 1'
#
loop_
_entity.id
_entity.type
_entity.pdbx_description
1 polymer ?
#
loop_
_entity_poly.entity_id
_entity_poly.type
_entity_poly.pdbx_seq_one_letter_code
_entity_poly.pdbx_strand_id
1 'polypeptide(L)'
;MAAVIRLSQKVFCSGTVETALSVGEINVRTSTVTLLYAIGVSLGEINSLVYADSNANQLPKGKHSVQGVGRNMPDPSTWITLDDGVVVPCGKIIESKVYTATLLYNEFIVYDVRQIRLRYLVKLRFEYIL
;
A
#
# COMPACT_ATOMS: atom_id res chain seq x y z
N MET A 1 -21.35 2.56 6.30
CA MET A 1 -20.11 2.03 6.90
C MET A 1 -19.09 1.94 5.78
N ALA A 2 -18.20 2.92 5.66
CA ALA A 2 -17.15 2.93 4.62
C ALA A 2 -16.02 2.01 5.08
N ALA A 3 -15.63 1.03 4.27
CA ALA A 3 -14.45 0.23 4.55
C ALA A 3 -13.22 1.12 4.33
N VAL A 4 -12.58 1.57 5.40
CA VAL A 4 -11.29 2.26 5.32
C VAL A 4 -10.24 1.19 5.08
N ILE A 5 -9.70 1.12 3.87
CA ILE A 5 -8.64 0.17 3.54
C ILE A 5 -7.36 0.95 3.31
N ARG A 6 -6.42 0.78 4.24
CA ARG A 6 -5.11 1.44 4.28
C ARG A 6 -4.07 0.52 3.64
N LEU A 7 -3.38 1.04 2.63
CA LEU A 7 -2.41 0.30 1.82
C LEU A 7 -1.05 0.97 1.95
N SER A 8 -0.08 0.38 2.64
CA SER A 8 1.26 0.95 2.75
C SER A 8 2.20 0.40 1.67
N GLN A 9 2.98 1.23 0.98
CA GLN A 9 3.93 0.83 -0.08
C GLN A 9 5.23 0.18 0.44
N LYS A 10 5.16 -0.64 1.49
CA LYS A 10 6.34 -0.98 2.28
C LYS A 10 7.34 -1.88 1.56
N VAL A 11 6.93 -2.86 0.74
CA VAL A 11 7.85 -3.63 -0.12
C VAL A 11 7.07 -4.25 -1.29
N PHE A 12 7.46 -3.95 -2.52
CA PHE A 12 7.16 -4.75 -3.71
C PHE A 12 8.50 -5.01 -4.41
N CYS A 13 8.99 -6.25 -4.29
CA CYS A 13 10.18 -6.79 -4.95
C CYS A 13 11.55 -6.22 -4.53
N SER A 14 12.06 -6.67 -3.37
CA SER A 14 13.50 -6.84 -3.14
C SER A 14 13.71 -7.73 -1.91
N GLY A 15 13.86 -9.05 -2.12
CA GLY A 15 14.60 -10.01 -1.25
C GLY A 15 14.24 -10.21 0.23
N THR A 16 13.56 -9.27 0.88
CA THR A 16 13.32 -9.26 2.33
C THR A 16 11.96 -8.61 2.55
N VAL A 17 10.96 -9.41 2.96
CA VAL A 17 9.59 -8.93 3.18
C VAL A 17 9.52 -8.27 4.56
N GLU A 18 9.87 -7.00 4.65
CA GLU A 18 9.56 -6.19 5.82
C GLU A 18 8.34 -5.30 5.56
N THR A 19 7.18 -5.88 5.89
CA THR A 19 5.86 -5.23 6.14
C THR A 19 4.85 -5.23 4.99
N ALA A 20 3.62 -5.63 5.34
CA ALA A 20 2.49 -5.95 4.48
C ALA A 20 1.51 -4.78 4.21
N LEU A 21 0.75 -4.88 3.11
CA LEU A 21 -0.56 -4.24 2.92
C LEU A 21 -1.54 -4.88 3.93
N SER A 22 -2.05 -4.13 4.91
CA SER A 22 -2.97 -4.70 5.91
C SER A 22 -4.41 -4.78 5.39
N VAL A 23 -4.87 -5.97 5.03
CA VAL A 23 -6.31 -6.30 5.04
C VAL A 23 -6.48 -7.65 5.77
N GLY A 24 -6.75 -7.57 7.07
CA GLY A 24 -7.05 -8.72 7.95
C GLY A 24 -5.86 -9.23 8.78
N GLU A 25 -6.06 -9.34 10.10
CA GLU A 25 -5.16 -10.09 10.99
C GLU A 25 -5.30 -11.60 10.69
N ILE A 26 -4.16 -12.30 10.55
CA ILE A 26 -4.13 -13.75 10.35
C ILE A 26 -3.36 -14.40 11.50
N ASN A 27 -4.01 -15.39 12.11
CA ASN A 27 -3.55 -16.15 13.27
C ASN A 27 -2.34 -17.04 12.92
N VAL A 28 -1.24 -16.85 13.65
CA VAL A 28 0.02 -17.59 13.48
C VAL A 28 -0.04 -18.86 14.33
N ARG A 29 -0.12 -20.04 13.72
CA ARG A 29 0.09 -21.33 14.43
C ARG A 29 1.21 -22.23 13.88
N THR A 30 1.96 -21.82 12.86
CA THR A 30 3.16 -22.52 12.35
C THR A 30 4.02 -21.55 11.52
N SER A 31 5.28 -21.90 11.20
CA SER A 31 6.27 -21.12 10.42
C SER A 31 5.88 -20.77 8.96
N THR A 32 4.59 -20.84 8.64
CA THR A 32 4.02 -20.54 7.33
C THR A 32 2.89 -19.56 7.52
N VAL A 33 2.99 -18.38 6.91
CA VAL A 33 1.97 -17.33 6.95
C VAL A 33 1.33 -17.25 5.57
N THR A 34 0.03 -17.51 5.49
CA THR A 34 -0.72 -17.20 4.26
C THR A 34 -1.11 -15.73 4.33
N LEU A 35 -0.67 -14.92 3.36
CA LEU A 35 -0.95 -13.50 3.27
C LEU A 35 -1.78 -13.22 2.03
N LEU A 36 -2.91 -12.54 2.18
CA LEU A 36 -3.61 -11.98 1.03
C LEU A 36 -2.75 -10.82 0.50
N TYR A 37 -2.27 -10.93 -0.73
CA TYR A 37 -1.35 -9.95 -1.30
C TYR A 37 -1.81 -9.61 -2.72
N ALA A 38 -1.74 -8.32 -3.04
CA ALA A 38 -2.20 -7.70 -4.27
C ALA A 38 -3.73 -7.63 -4.43
N ILE A 39 -4.22 -6.52 -3.90
CA ILE A 39 -5.50 -5.92 -4.23
C ILE A 39 -5.23 -4.93 -5.37
N GLY A 40 -5.88 -5.10 -6.52
CA GLY A 40 -5.97 -4.01 -7.48
C GLY A 40 -6.85 -2.93 -6.88
N VAL A 41 -6.32 -1.70 -6.75
CA VAL A 41 -7.05 -0.58 -6.16
C VAL A 41 -7.19 0.56 -7.15
N SER A 42 -8.43 0.98 -7.38
CA SER A 42 -8.75 2.14 -8.20
C SER A 42 -8.67 3.40 -7.35
N LEU A 43 -7.51 4.06 -7.36
CA LEU A 43 -7.27 5.28 -6.59
C LEU A 43 -8.02 6.50 -7.15
N GLY A 44 -8.24 6.54 -8.48
CA GLY A 44 -8.79 7.73 -9.15
C GLY A 44 -7.94 8.97 -8.87
N GLU A 45 -8.60 10.13 -8.78
CA GLU A 45 -7.94 11.37 -8.36
C GLU A 45 -7.59 11.38 -6.86
N ILE A 46 -6.29 11.48 -6.56
CA ILE A 46 -5.74 11.33 -5.21
C ILE A 46 -5.68 12.68 -4.47
N ASN A 47 -6.06 12.69 -3.20
CA ASN A 47 -5.79 13.77 -2.25
C ASN A 47 -4.54 13.45 -1.41
N SER A 48 -3.41 14.09 -1.72
CA SER A 48 -2.13 13.82 -1.03
C SER A 48 -2.01 14.68 0.24
N LEU A 49 -1.72 14.03 1.37
CA LEU A 49 -1.59 14.65 2.70
C LEU A 49 -0.22 14.33 3.29
N VAL A 50 0.53 15.37 3.66
CA VAL A 50 1.86 15.22 4.30
C VAL A 50 1.75 15.01 5.80
N TYR A 51 0.68 15.53 6.40
CA TYR A 51 0.40 15.45 7.84
C TYR A 51 -0.89 14.66 8.08
N ALA A 52 -1.03 14.13 9.30
CA ALA A 52 -2.25 13.46 9.70
C ALA A 52 -3.43 14.44 9.71
N ASP A 53 -4.56 14.02 9.17
CA ASP A 53 -5.81 14.78 9.15
C ASP A 53 -6.95 13.87 9.62
N SER A 54 -7.61 14.25 10.72
CA SER A 54 -8.75 13.52 11.28
C SER A 54 -9.98 13.57 10.37
N ASN A 55 -10.02 14.50 9.41
CA ASN A 55 -11.09 14.66 8.45
C ASN A 55 -10.69 14.15 7.05
N ALA A 56 -9.64 13.34 6.92
CA ALA A 56 -9.17 12.81 5.64
C ALA A 56 -10.25 12.05 4.83
N ASN A 57 -11.28 11.53 5.51
CA ASN A 57 -12.44 10.90 4.89
C ASN A 57 -13.39 11.88 4.17
N GLN A 58 -13.29 13.18 4.45
CA GLN A 58 -14.03 14.25 3.78
C GLN A 58 -13.25 14.70 2.54
N LEU A 59 -13.29 13.86 1.50
CA LEU A 59 -12.55 14.12 0.27
C LEU A 59 -12.99 15.43 -0.40
N PRO A 60 -12.03 16.29 -0.83
CA PRO A 60 -12.34 17.44 -1.68
C PRO A 60 -13.11 17.00 -2.94
N LYS A 61 -13.92 17.91 -3.49
CA LYS A 61 -14.71 17.63 -4.69
C LYS A 61 -13.82 17.10 -5.81
N GLY A 62 -14.19 15.94 -6.36
CA GLY A 62 -13.46 15.29 -7.45
C GLY A 62 -12.30 14.40 -7.01
N LYS A 63 -12.01 14.28 -5.72
CA LYS A 63 -11.04 13.31 -5.18
C LYS A 63 -11.75 12.01 -4.77
N HIS A 64 -11.04 10.89 -4.89
CA HIS A 64 -11.59 9.54 -4.70
C HIS A 64 -10.80 8.70 -3.68
N SER A 65 -9.59 9.12 -3.34
CA SER A 65 -8.72 8.46 -2.38
C SER A 65 -7.82 9.46 -1.67
N VAL A 66 -7.23 9.04 -0.55
CA VAL A 66 -6.16 9.77 0.13
C VAL A 66 -4.83 9.06 -0.10
N GLN A 67 -3.77 9.84 -0.25
CA GLN A 67 -2.39 9.37 -0.08
C GLN A 67 -1.77 10.08 1.11
N GLY A 68 -1.48 9.34 2.18
CA GLY A 68 -0.51 9.77 3.18
C GLY A 68 0.87 9.72 2.56
N VAL A 69 1.53 10.86 2.45
CA VAL A 69 2.85 10.98 1.84
C VAL A 69 3.92 10.53 2.84
N GLY A 70 4.75 9.58 2.45
CA GLY A 70 5.86 9.08 3.25
C GLY A 70 7.21 9.66 2.83
N ARG A 71 8.19 9.53 3.73
CA ARG A 71 9.61 9.88 3.46
C ARG A 71 10.28 8.97 2.44
N ASN A 72 9.77 7.75 2.29
CA ASN A 72 10.32 6.76 1.39
C ASN A 72 9.24 6.20 0.45
N MET A 73 9.66 5.82 -0.76
CA MET A 73 8.79 5.21 -1.77
C MET A 73 9.59 4.27 -2.68
N PRO A 74 8.96 3.28 -3.34
CA PRO A 74 9.61 2.52 -4.40
C PRO A 74 10.00 3.43 -5.56
N ASP A 75 11.19 3.24 -6.13
CA ASP A 75 11.69 4.04 -7.27
C ASP A 75 10.69 4.01 -8.45
N PRO A 76 10.07 5.15 -8.80
CA PRO A 76 9.09 5.22 -9.89
C PRO A 76 9.63 4.76 -11.25
N SER A 77 10.94 4.85 -11.48
CA SER A 77 11.57 4.38 -12.72
C SER A 77 11.56 2.85 -12.86
N THR A 78 11.30 2.13 -11.77
CA THR A 78 11.28 0.67 -11.73
C THR A 78 9.88 0.10 -11.61
N TRP A 79 8.85 0.94 -11.64
CA TRP A 79 7.45 0.48 -11.64
C TRP A 79 7.13 -0.25 -12.95
N ILE A 80 6.31 -1.30 -12.83
CA ILE A 80 5.84 -2.06 -14.00
C ILE A 80 4.34 -1.89 -14.14
N THR A 81 3.85 -1.96 -15.38
CA THR A 81 2.42 -1.98 -15.69
C THR A 81 2.06 -3.36 -16.21
N LEU A 82 1.08 -4.00 -15.59
CA LEU A 82 0.55 -5.29 -16.03
C LEU A 82 -0.32 -5.11 -17.29
N ASP A 83 -0.56 -6.21 -18.02
CA ASP A 83 -1.32 -6.20 -19.28
C ASP A 83 -2.74 -5.61 -19.16
N ASP A 84 -3.32 -5.63 -17.96
CA ASP A 84 -4.64 -5.07 -17.67
C ASP A 84 -4.60 -3.63 -17.13
N GLY A 85 -3.45 -2.96 -17.28
CA GLY A 85 -3.26 -1.54 -16.94
C GLY A 85 -2.98 -1.26 -15.48
N VAL A 86 -2.88 -2.28 -14.61
CA VAL A 86 -2.53 -2.07 -13.20
C VAL A 86 -1.04 -1.76 -13.05
N VAL A 87 -0.77 -0.64 -12.40
CA VAL A 87 0.59 -0.23 -12.03
C VAL A 87 1.00 -0.92 -10.74
N VAL A 88 2.16 -1.57 -10.78
CA VAL A 88 2.78 -2.23 -9.65
C VAL A 88 4.00 -1.40 -9.23
N PRO A 89 3.94 -0.72 -8.07
CA PRO A 89 5.07 0.04 -7.57
C PRO A 89 6.10 -0.94 -7.00
N CYS A 90 7.12 -1.28 -7.78
CA CYS A 90 8.18 -2.20 -7.37
C CYS A 90 9.56 -1.55 -7.37
N GLY A 91 10.56 -2.30 -6.91
CA GLY A 91 11.97 -1.92 -6.91
C GLY A 91 12.48 -1.44 -5.56
N LYS A 92 13.67 -0.83 -5.58
CA LYS A 92 14.34 -0.38 -4.36
C LYS A 92 13.58 0.80 -3.76
N ILE A 93 13.50 0.83 -2.44
CA ILE A 93 13.03 1.99 -1.70
C ILE A 93 14.05 3.13 -1.81
N ILE A 94 13.57 4.31 -2.18
CA ILE A 94 14.32 5.56 -2.27
C ILE A 94 13.64 6.65 -1.43
N GLU A 95 14.36 7.72 -1.12
CA GLU A 95 13.78 8.90 -0.46
C GLU A 95 12.82 9.63 -1.41
N SER A 96 11.63 9.96 -0.92
CA SER A 96 10.62 10.75 -1.65
C SER A 96 10.96 12.24 -1.75
N LYS A 97 12.01 12.68 -1.03
CA LYS A 97 12.43 14.08 -0.85
C LYS A 97 11.38 14.97 -0.17
N VAL A 98 10.35 14.38 0.44
CA VAL A 98 9.37 15.08 1.28
C VAL A 98 9.81 14.99 2.75
N TYR A 99 10.80 15.81 3.12
CA TYR A 99 11.44 15.72 4.44
C TYR A 99 10.50 16.02 5.62
N THR A 100 9.44 16.80 5.37
CA THR A 100 8.41 17.14 6.36
C THR A 100 7.40 16.03 6.59
N ALA A 101 7.37 14.99 5.75
CA ALA A 101 6.49 13.84 5.94
C ALA A 101 6.75 13.18 7.29
N THR A 102 5.67 12.87 8.00
CA THR A 102 5.74 12.15 9.29
C THR A 102 5.68 10.64 9.09
N LEU A 103 5.12 10.18 7.97
CA LEU A 103 5.06 8.77 7.61
C LEU A 103 6.41 8.31 7.04
N LEU A 104 6.83 7.08 7.37
CA LEU A 104 8.03 6.48 6.79
C LEU A 104 7.82 6.08 5.33
N TYR A 105 6.62 5.64 4.97
CA TYR A 105 6.25 5.14 3.64
C TYR A 105 4.91 5.70 3.22
N ASN A 106 4.66 5.78 1.92
CA ASN A 106 3.35 6.17 1.41
C ASN A 106 2.26 5.20 1.86
N GLU A 107 1.08 5.76 2.11
CA GLU A 107 -0.12 5.01 2.45
C GLU A 107 -1.29 5.49 1.60
N PHE A 108 -2.05 4.56 1.03
CA PHE A 108 -3.20 4.86 0.20
C PHE A 108 -4.46 4.40 0.92
N ILE A 109 -5.49 5.24 0.89
CA ILE A 109 -6.76 4.99 1.56
C ILE A 109 -7.87 5.21 0.55
N VAL A 110 -8.70 4.20 0.38
CA VAL A 110 -9.97 4.27 -0.35
C VAL A 110 -11.14 4.09 0.61
N TYR A 111 -12.28 4.68 0.27
CA TYR A 111 -13.48 4.68 1.12
C TYR A 111 -14.64 3.87 0.52
N ASP A 112 -14.53 3.48 -0.76
CA ASP A 112 -15.51 2.66 -1.45
C ASP A 112 -14.95 1.25 -1.72
N VAL A 113 -15.66 0.23 -1.25
CA VAL A 113 -15.31 -1.18 -1.47
C VAL A 113 -15.27 -1.56 -2.95
N ARG A 114 -16.00 -0.82 -3.81
CA ARG A 114 -15.98 -1.04 -5.26
C ARG A 114 -14.65 -0.65 -5.91
N GLN A 115 -13.83 0.15 -5.22
CA GLN A 115 -12.48 0.50 -5.68
C GLN A 115 -11.48 -0.66 -5.49
N ILE A 116 -11.90 -1.79 -4.94
CA ILE A 116 -11.03 -2.87 -4.49
C ILE A 116 -11.35 -4.14 -5.27
N ARG A 117 -10.32 -4.74 -5.86
CA ARG A 117 -10.39 -6.04 -6.53
C ARG A 117 -9.29 -6.95 -5.99
N LEU A 118 -9.66 -8.01 -5.28
CA LEU A 118 -8.72 -9.04 -4.87
C LEU A 118 -8.19 -9.76 -6.12
N ARG A 119 -6.87 -9.91 -6.24
CA ARG A 119 -6.25 -10.55 -7.42
C ARG A 119 -5.43 -11.78 -7.07
N TYR A 120 -4.64 -11.71 -6.01
CA TYR A 120 -3.76 -12.80 -5.63
C TYR A 120 -3.89 -13.13 -4.14
N LEU A 121 -3.57 -14.38 -3.81
CA LEU A 121 -3.38 -14.87 -2.45
C LEU A 121 -1.98 -15.46 -2.43
N VAL A 122 -1.11 -14.93 -1.58
CA VAL A 122 0.30 -15.31 -1.55
C VAL A 122 0.60 -16.05 -0.26
N LYS A 123 1.03 -17.30 -0.38
CA LYS A 123 1.50 -18.08 0.76
C LYS A 123 3.00 -17.82 0.95
N LEU A 124 3.37 -17.23 2.08
CA LEU A 124 4.75 -16.94 2.42
C LEU A 124 5.25 -17.93 3.50
N ARG A 125 6.48 -18.39 3.32
CA ARG A 125 7.22 -19.11 4.36
C ARG A 125 8.36 -18.21 4.80
N PHE A 126 8.39 -17.89 6.09
CA PHE A 126 9.47 -17.11 6.66
C PHE A 126 10.54 -18.05 7.16
N GLU A 127 11.77 -17.85 6.69
CA GLU A 127 12.95 -18.51 7.24
C GLU A 127 13.65 -17.51 8.15
N TYR A 128 13.64 -17.79 9.45
CA TYR A 128 14.36 -17.00 10.44
C TYR A 128 15.79 -17.49 10.49
N ILE A 129 16.73 -16.61 10.18
CA ILE A 129 18.14 -16.83 10.48
C ILE A 129 18.36 -16.23 11.86
N LEU A 130 18.70 -17.09 12.84
CA LEU A 130 19.06 -16.73 14.21
C LEU A 130 20.52 -16.29 14.29
#